data_AF-E8X7W8-F1
#
_entry.id   AF-E8X7W8-F1
#
_cell.length_a   1.000
_cell.length_b   1.000
_cell.length_c   1.000
_cell.angle_alpha   90.00
_cell.angle_beta   90.00
_cell.angle_gamma   90.00
#
_symmetry.space_group_name_H-M   'P 1'
#
loop_
_entity.id
_entity.type
_entity.pdbx_description
1 polymer ?
#
loop_
_entity_poly.entity_id
_entity_poly.type
_entity_poly.pdbx_seq_one_letter_code
_entity_poly.pdbx_strand_id
1 'polypeptide(L)'
;MTDAQQLKEIANQKFEDPYLLGRIVSRLRENDTFVQKHRDRRKCDLFWRNAGAYWRCTIFVSLESEDILAQVDLHVDGITRVESYEPCSITIDPTENLLVLSRIAPAS
;
A
#
# COMPACT_ATOMS: atom_id res chain seq x y z
N MET A 1 -14.06 -5.81 17.09
CA MET A 1 -12.83 -5.20 16.55
C MET A 1 -13.22 -4.52 15.26
N THR A 2 -12.88 -3.24 15.08
CA THR A 2 -13.25 -2.48 13.87
C THR A 2 -12.32 -2.85 12.71
N ASP A 3 -12.76 -2.66 11.46
CA ASP A 3 -11.95 -2.92 10.25
C ASP A 3 -10.60 -2.18 10.30
N ALA A 4 -10.59 -0.93 10.78
CA ALA A 4 -9.38 -0.15 10.99
C ALA A 4 -8.40 -0.77 12.02
N GLN A 5 -8.90 -1.51 13.02
CA GLN A 5 -8.07 -2.21 14.00
C GLN A 5 -7.41 -3.44 13.38
N GLN A 6 -8.11 -4.19 12.52
CA GLN A 6 -7.56 -5.34 11.79
C GLN A 6 -6.43 -4.94 10.85
N LEU A 7 -6.64 -3.88 10.05
CA LEU A 7 -5.61 -3.37 9.15
C LEU A 7 -4.36 -2.89 9.92
N LYS A 8 -4.58 -2.25 11.07
CA LYS A 8 -3.50 -1.82 11.97
C LYS A 8 -2.75 -3.00 12.57
N GLU A 9 -3.43 -4.09 12.94
CA GLU A 9 -2.76 -5.30 13.41
C GLU A 9 -1.90 -5.93 12.30
N ILE A 10 -2.39 -6.00 11.06
CA ILE A 10 -1.63 -6.52 9.92
C ILE A 10 -0.37 -5.69 9.65
N ALA A 11 -0.47 -4.36 9.71
CA ALA A 11 0.68 -3.47 9.57
C ALA A 11 1.73 -3.65 10.69
N ASN A 12 1.29 -4.07 11.89
CA ASN A 12 2.15 -4.30 13.06
C ASN A 12 2.62 -5.76 13.20
N GLN A 13 2.28 -6.64 12.24
CA GLN A 13 2.73 -8.02 12.30
C GLN A 13 4.25 -8.11 12.30
N LYS A 14 4.79 -8.96 13.17
CA LYS A 14 6.21 -9.32 13.12
C LYS A 14 6.44 -10.17 11.87
N PHE A 15 7.39 -9.76 11.05
CA PHE A 15 7.82 -10.51 9.89
C PHE A 15 9.00 -11.41 10.27
N GLU A 16 8.93 -12.67 9.86
CA GLU A 16 10.02 -13.64 9.99
C GLU A 16 11.15 -13.36 9.00
N ASP A 17 10.80 -12.81 7.83
CA ASP A 17 11.76 -12.39 6.80
C ASP A 17 12.48 -11.08 7.22
N PRO A 18 13.81 -11.09 7.38
CA PRO A 18 14.58 -9.90 7.73
C PRO A 18 14.66 -8.86 6.60
N TYR A 19 14.39 -9.24 5.35
CA TYR A 19 14.37 -8.31 4.21
C TYR A 19 13.07 -7.52 4.10
N LEU A 20 12.01 -7.95 4.80
CA LEU A 20 10.72 -7.27 4.84
C LEU A 20 10.75 -6.13 5.87
N LEU A 21 10.77 -4.90 5.37
CA LEU A 21 10.90 -3.68 6.17
C LEU A 21 9.56 -3.17 6.72
N GLY A 22 8.45 -3.52 6.06
CA GLY A 22 7.10 -3.13 6.47
C GLY A 22 6.03 -3.62 5.49
N ARG A 23 4.77 -3.57 5.93
CA ARG A 23 3.60 -3.94 5.13
C ARG A 23 2.51 -2.88 5.26
N ILE A 24 1.94 -2.47 4.13
CA ILE A 24 0.74 -1.63 4.04
C ILE A 24 -0.41 -2.49 3.54
N VAL A 25 -1.57 -2.38 4.16
CA VAL A 25 -2.80 -3.05 3.70
C VAL A 25 -3.94 -2.05 3.61
N SER A 26 -4.64 -2.04 2.48
CA SER A 26 -5.80 -1.19 2.24
C SER A 26 -6.88 -1.99 1.54
N ARG A 27 -8.15 -1.61 1.73
CA ARG A 27 -9.19 -2.04 0.78
C ARG A 27 -8.98 -1.35 -0.57
N LEU A 28 -9.45 -1.98 -1.64
CA LEU A 28 -9.43 -1.34 -2.95
C LEU A 28 -10.54 -0.29 -3.02
N ARG A 29 -10.26 0.81 -3.74
CA ARG A 29 -11.27 1.79 -4.17
C ARG A 29 -12.00 2.49 -3.00
N GLU A 30 -11.33 2.66 -1.86
CA GLU A 30 -11.88 3.31 -0.67
C GLU A 30 -11.40 4.77 -0.62
N ASN A 31 -12.31 5.75 -0.65
CA ASN A 31 -11.98 7.19 -0.69
C ASN A 31 -11.48 7.74 0.66
N ASP A 32 -10.60 7.01 1.33
CA ASP A 32 -10.06 7.35 2.63
C ASP A 32 -8.53 7.43 2.56
N THR A 33 -7.97 8.30 3.39
CA THR A 33 -6.51 8.40 3.59
C THR A 33 -6.13 7.56 4.79
N PHE A 34 -5.26 6.58 4.57
CA PHE A 34 -4.78 5.70 5.64
C PHE A 34 -3.31 5.94 5.91
N VAL A 35 -2.96 6.15 7.19
CA VAL A 35 -1.57 6.25 7.65
C VAL A 35 -1.20 4.94 8.34
N GLN A 36 -0.21 4.23 7.82
CA GLN A 36 0.30 3.00 8.43
C GLN A 36 1.77 3.16 8.80
N LYS A 37 2.10 2.77 10.04
CA LYS A 37 3.46 2.88 10.60
C LYS A 37 4.15 1.53 10.50
N HIS A 38 5.36 1.53 9.98
CA HIS A 38 6.14 0.32 9.72
C HIS A 38 7.16 0.05 10.83
N ARG A 39 7.75 -1.16 10.80
CA ARG A 39 8.81 -1.62 11.72
C ARG A 39 10.06 -0.74 11.65
N ASP A 40 10.41 -0.26 10.46
CA ASP A 40 11.51 0.68 10.24
C ASP A 40 11.20 2.12 10.70
N ARG A 41 10.07 2.32 11.39
CA ARG A 41 9.55 3.59 11.90
C ARG A 41 9.11 4.58 10.83
N ARG A 42 9.22 4.25 9.54
CA ARG A 42 8.62 5.08 8.49
C ARG A 42 7.10 5.02 8.62
N LYS A 43 6.46 6.14 8.30
CA LYS A 43 5.03 6.23 8.09
C LYS A 43 4.83 6.31 6.60
N CYS A 44 3.91 5.53 6.06
CA CYS A 44 3.50 5.69 4.68
C CYS A 44 2.03 6.09 4.67
N ASP A 45 1.71 7.01 3.79
CA ASP A 45 0.36 7.49 3.56
C ASP A 45 -0.16 6.88 2.27
N LEU A 46 -1.41 6.41 2.28
CA LEU A 46 -2.03 5.78 1.14
C LEU A 46 -3.28 6.57 0.76
N PHE A 47 -3.35 6.97 -0.50
CA PHE A 47 -4.42 7.81 -1.03
C PHE A 47 -5.05 7.17 -2.26
N TRP A 48 -6.34 6.84 -2.16
CA TRP A 48 -7.14 6.44 -3.30
C TRP A 48 -7.90 7.62 -3.89
N ARG A 49 -8.02 7.62 -5.22
CA ARG A 49 -8.91 8.52 -5.96
C ARG A 49 -9.53 7.83 -7.15
N ASN A 50 -10.75 8.20 -7.47
CA ASN A 50 -11.38 7.83 -8.73
C ASN A 50 -10.91 8.80 -9.84
N ALA A 51 -10.30 8.28 -10.89
CA ALA A 51 -9.80 9.04 -12.05
C ALA A 51 -10.69 8.87 -13.30
N GLY A 52 -11.95 8.47 -13.12
CA GLY A 52 -12.90 8.18 -14.19
C GLY A 52 -12.78 6.75 -14.70
N ALA A 53 -11.77 6.48 -15.54
CA ALA A 53 -11.59 5.17 -16.18
C ALA A 53 -10.94 4.11 -15.25
N TYR A 54 -10.31 4.56 -14.16
CA TYR A 54 -9.62 3.71 -13.20
C TYR A 54 -9.65 4.35 -11.81
N TRP A 55 -9.39 3.52 -10.82
CA TRP A 55 -9.06 3.93 -9.46
C TRP A 55 -7.56 3.97 -9.29
N ARG A 56 -7.03 5.08 -8.79
CA ARG A 56 -5.62 5.25 -8.50
C ARG A 56 -5.39 5.18 -7.01
N CYS A 57 -4.47 4.34 -6.59
CA CYS A 57 -3.83 4.37 -5.30
C CYS A 57 -2.44 4.97 -5.45
N THR A 58 -2.11 6.00 -4.67
CA THR A 58 -0.75 6.52 -4.54
C THR A 58 -0.28 6.30 -3.11
N ILE A 59 0.92 5.74 -2.97
CA ILE A 59 1.54 5.38 -1.71
C ILE A 59 2.71 6.32 -1.51
N PHE A 60 2.59 7.23 -0.55
CA PHE A 60 3.62 8.21 -0.22
C PHE A 60 4.49 7.71 0.92
N VAL A 61 5.79 7.97 0.82
CA VAL A 61 6.73 7.86 1.96
C VAL A 61 6.47 8.99 2.96
N SER A 62 6.00 10.14 2.48
CA SER A 62 5.53 11.27 3.29
C SER A 62 4.65 12.16 2.43
N LEU A 63 3.40 12.44 2.87
CA LEU A 63 2.54 13.41 2.19
C LEU A 63 3.14 14.83 2.17
N GLU A 64 3.98 15.18 3.14
CA GLU A 64 4.59 16.51 3.23
C GLU A 64 5.69 16.74 2.18
N SER A 65 6.39 15.67 1.77
CA SER A 65 7.44 15.76 0.75
C SER A 65 6.98 15.34 -0.64
N GLU A 66 5.74 14.85 -0.77
CA GLU A 66 5.19 14.25 -1.99
C GLU A 66 6.03 13.10 -2.55
N ASP A 67 6.92 12.50 -1.74
CA ASP A 67 7.76 11.39 -2.16
C ASP A 67 6.91 10.12 -2.34
N ILE A 68 6.87 9.60 -3.57
CA ILE A 68 6.05 8.44 -3.94
C ILE A 68 6.88 7.17 -3.82
N LEU A 69 6.35 6.19 -3.10
CA LEU A 69 6.89 4.83 -3.03
C LEU A 69 6.41 3.99 -4.21
N ALA A 70 5.09 4.00 -4.45
CA ALA A 70 4.45 3.29 -5.54
C ALA A 70 3.09 3.89 -5.90
N GLN A 71 2.64 3.59 -7.11
CA GLN A 71 1.32 3.93 -7.63
C GLN A 71 0.68 2.68 -8.26
N VAL A 72 -0.60 2.47 -7.99
CA VAL A 72 -1.39 1.36 -8.53
C VAL A 72 -2.65 1.93 -9.16
N ASP A 73 -2.85 1.68 -10.45
CA ASP A 73 -4.09 2.01 -11.15
C ASP A 73 -4.88 0.73 -11.44
N LEU A 74 -6.13 0.71 -11.00
CA LEU A 74 -7.08 -0.38 -11.21
C LEU A 74 -8.17 0.08 -12.17
N HIS A 75 -8.11 -0.36 -13.41
CA HIS A 75 -9.11 -0.08 -14.43
C HIS A 75 -10.35 -0.95 -14.22
N VAL A 76 -11.50 -0.44 -14.68
CA VAL A 76 -12.80 -1.13 -14.58
C VAL A 76 -12.86 -2.42 -15.40
N ASP A 77 -12.01 -2.53 -16.42
CA ASP A 77 -11.86 -3.70 -17.30
C ASP A 77 -10.91 -4.77 -16.74
N GLY A 78 -10.38 -4.57 -15.53
CA GLY A 78 -9.46 -5.48 -14.87
C GLY A 78 -7.97 -5.23 -15.18
N ILE A 79 -7.64 -4.27 -16.06
CA ILE A 79 -6.25 -3.88 -16.27
C ILE A 79 -5.70 -3.23 -15.00
N THR A 80 -4.53 -3.71 -14.59
CA THR A 80 -3.78 -3.17 -13.45
C THR A 80 -2.46 -2.61 -13.94
N ARG A 81 -2.18 -1.35 -13.60
CA ARG A 81 -0.88 -0.71 -13.84
C ARG A 81 -0.20 -0.44 -12.52
N VAL A 82 1.07 -0.82 -12.42
CA VAL A 82 1.88 -0.61 -11.22
C VAL A 82 3.15 0.15 -11.60
N GLU A 83 3.40 1.26 -10.90
CA GLU A 83 4.65 2.02 -10.96
C GLU A 83 5.28 1.96 -9.56
N SER A 84 6.53 1.52 -9.47
CA SER A 84 7.26 1.38 -8.20
C SER A 84 8.56 2.15 -8.26
N TYR A 85 8.83 2.95 -7.23
CA TYR A 85 10.01 3.82 -7.15
C TYR A 85 11.01 3.36 -6.08
N GLU A 86 10.56 2.57 -5.10
CA GLU A 86 11.43 1.79 -4.19
C GLU A 86 11.22 0.29 -4.41
N PRO A 87 12.18 -0.59 -4.01
CA PRO A 87 11.96 -2.02 -3.99
C PRO A 87 10.76 -2.41 -3.11
N CYS A 88 9.72 -2.94 -3.74
CA CYS A 88 8.55 -3.44 -3.03
C CYS A 88 7.88 -4.59 -3.81
N SER A 89 7.06 -5.36 -3.09
CA SER A 89 6.12 -6.31 -3.67
C SER A 89 4.71 -5.77 -3.47
N ILE A 90 3.90 -5.80 -4.53
CA ILE A 90 2.52 -5.36 -4.51
C ILE A 90 1.65 -6.57 -4.87
N THR A 91 0.70 -6.87 -4.00
CA THR A 91 -0.32 -7.90 -4.21
C THR A 91 -1.68 -7.24 -4.22
N ILE A 92 -2.46 -7.54 -5.25
CA ILE A 92 -3.84 -7.09 -5.38
C ILE A 92 -4.69 -8.35 -5.37
N ASP A 93 -5.59 -8.42 -4.41
CA ASP A 93 -6.60 -9.47 -4.31
C ASP A 93 -7.97 -8.86 -4.55
N PRO A 94 -8.50 -8.94 -5.79
CA PRO A 94 -9.83 -8.43 -6.09
C PRO A 94 -10.95 -9.21 -5.40
N THR A 95 -10.70 -10.48 -5.03
CA THR A 95 -11.72 -11.35 -4.41
C THR A 95 -11.95 -10.93 -2.96
N GLU A 96 -10.86 -10.72 -2.22
CA GLU A 96 -10.89 -10.23 -0.84
C GLU A 96 -10.99 -8.69 -0.76
N ASN A 97 -10.95 -8.01 -1.91
CA ASN A 97 -10.96 -6.55 -2.05
C ASN A 97 -9.78 -5.87 -1.32
N LEU A 98 -8.56 -6.40 -1.47
CA LEU A 98 -7.37 -5.94 -0.76
C LEU A 98 -6.22 -5.53 -1.69
N LEU A 99 -5.52 -4.48 -1.29
CA LEU A 99 -4.18 -4.11 -1.75
C LEU A 99 -3.21 -4.34 -0.59
N VAL A 100 -2.14 -5.09 -0.86
CA VAL A 100 -1.04 -5.31 0.07
C VAL A 100 0.26 -4.84 -0.57
N LEU A 101 0.97 -3.92 0.08
CA LEU A 101 2.32 -3.53 -0.30
C LEU A 101 3.30 -4.01 0.76
N SER A 102 4.37 -4.67 0.34
CA SER A 102 5.47 -5.13 1.19
C SER A 102 6.75 -4.43 0.77
N ARG A 103 7.36 -3.64 1.66
CA ARG A 103 8.65 -2.96 1.39
C ARG A 103 9.80 -3.91 1.61
N ILE A 104 10.72 -3.98 0.66
CA ILE A 104 11.81 -4.95 0.67
C ILE A 104 13.13 -4.18 0.70
N ALA A 105 14.11 -4.68 1.44
CA ALA A 105 15.47 -4.16 1.35
C ALA A 105 16.03 -4.36 -0.07
N PRO A 106 16.86 -3.44 -0.60
CA PRO A 106 17.58 -3.69 -1.84
C PRO A 106 18.40 -4.98 -1.75
N ALA A 107 18.44 -5.76 -2.83
CA ALA A 107 19.40 -6.86 -2.91
C ALA A 107 20.81 -6.29 -2.78
N SER A 108 21.57 -6.81 -1.81
CA SER A 108 22.96 -6.42 -1.54
C SER A 108 23.90 -6.93 -2.62
#